data_AF-A0A2D0PCR7-F1
#
_entry.id   AF-A0A2D0PCR7-F1
#
_cell.length_a   1.000
_cell.length_b   1.000
_cell.length_c   1.000
_cell.angle_alpha   90.00
_cell.angle_beta   90.00
_cell.angle_gamma   90.00
#
_symmetry.space_group_name_H-M   'P 1'
#
loop_
_entity.id
_entity.type
_entity.pdbx_description
1 polymer ?
#
loop_
_entity_poly.entity_id
_entity_poly.type
_entity_poly.pdbx_seq_one_letter_code
_entity_poly.pdbx_strand_id
1 'polypeptide(L)'
;MAHAFALFLLVVLSTLVLEAHGSTFSQPMNTQNGYCEGSVFGRIPVGEVSYDDTNCIKYTCSPWQISGEGCSDIQPSESCQLIKGFGHFPDCCPKLLCT
;
A
#
# COMPACT_ATOMS: atom_id res chain seq x y z
N MET A 1 -1.11 32.52 28.58
CA MET A 1 -0.25 31.34 28.37
C MET A 1 -1.04 30.09 27.96
N ALA A 2 -2.21 29.80 28.57
CA ALA A 2 -3.04 28.64 28.20
C ALA A 2 -3.56 28.63 26.74
N HIS A 3 -3.93 29.79 26.18
CA HIS A 3 -4.44 29.87 24.80
C HIS A 3 -3.39 29.53 23.73
N ALA A 4 -2.14 29.91 23.94
CA ALA A 4 -1.05 29.59 23.02
C ALA A 4 -0.74 28.09 23.00
N PHE A 5 -0.86 27.43 24.16
CA PHE A 5 -0.66 25.99 24.29
C PHE A 5 -1.80 25.20 23.63
N ALA A 6 -3.05 25.66 23.78
CA ALA A 6 -4.21 25.06 23.13
C ALA A 6 -4.14 25.19 21.59
N LEU A 7 -3.70 26.34 21.07
CA LEU A 7 -3.49 26.54 19.64
C LEU A 7 -2.37 25.65 19.09
N PHE A 8 -1.26 25.51 19.83
CA PHE A 8 -0.16 24.65 19.43
C PHE A 8 -0.59 23.17 19.34
N LEU A 9 -1.39 22.68 20.30
CA LEU A 9 -1.96 21.32 20.26
C LEU A 9 -2.86 21.10 19.04
N LEU A 10 -3.69 22.08 18.68
CA LEU A 10 -4.57 22.00 17.50
C LEU A 10 -3.78 21.94 16.18
N VAL A 11 -2.66 22.66 16.08
CA VAL A 11 -1.77 22.62 14.90
C VAL A 11 -1.06 21.27 14.79
N VAL A 12 -0.57 20.70 15.91
CA VAL A 12 0.09 19.38 15.89
C VAL A 12 -0.88 18.27 15.49
N LEU A 13 -2.12 18.31 16.00
CA LEU A 13 -3.18 17.36 15.65
C LEU A 13 -3.58 17.40 14.16
N SER A 14 -3.49 18.57 13.52
CA SER A 14 -3.82 18.72 12.09
C SER A 14 -2.69 18.27 11.15
N THR A 15 -1.44 18.24 11.62
CA THR A 15 -0.28 17.78 10.81
C THR A 15 -0.05 16.26 10.80
N LEU A 16 -0.77 15.48 11.61
CA LEU A 16 -0.56 14.03 11.75
C LEU A 16 -1.26 13.18 10.68
N VAL A 17 -1.95 13.79 9.72
CA VAL A 17 -2.51 13.07 8.57
C VAL A 17 -1.40 12.92 7.53
N LEU A 18 -0.48 11.99 7.80
CA LEU A 18 0.44 11.50 6.79
C LEU A 18 -0.41 10.67 5.81
N GLU A 19 -0.70 11.22 4.64
CA GLU A 19 -1.42 10.49 3.60
C GLU A 19 -0.58 9.28 3.18
N ALA A 20 -0.98 8.09 3.61
CA ALA A 20 -0.44 6.84 3.10
C ALA A 20 -1.17 6.54 1.80
N HIS A 21 -0.70 7.14 0.72
CA HIS A 21 -1.17 6.85 -0.63
C HIS A 21 -0.64 5.44 -1.00
N GLY A 22 -1.41 4.41 -0.65
CA GLY A 22 -1.25 3.04 -1.14
C GLY A 22 -2.56 2.28 -0.95
N SER A 23 -2.93 1.43 -1.91
CA SER A 23 -4.09 0.55 -1.72
C SER A 23 -3.65 -0.64 -0.88
N THR A 24 -4.18 -0.77 0.34
CA THR A 24 -3.88 -1.92 1.20
C THR A 24 -5.14 -2.70 1.50
N PHE A 25 -5.07 -4.02 1.48
CA PHE A 25 -6.12 -4.88 2.01
C PHE A 25 -5.55 -5.92 2.95
N SER A 26 -6.39 -6.40 3.86
CA SER A 26 -6.07 -7.53 4.74
C SER A 26 -7.30 -8.42 4.85
N GLN A 27 -7.10 -9.74 4.78
CA GLN A 27 -8.14 -10.73 4.89
C GLN A 27 -7.68 -11.87 5.80
N PRO A 28 -8.56 -12.36 6.71
CA PRO A 28 -8.25 -13.53 7.52
C PRO A 28 -8.06 -14.77 6.64
N MET A 29 -7.12 -15.64 7.00
CA MET A 29 -6.76 -16.84 6.26
C MET A 29 -6.48 -18.00 7.21
N ASN A 30 -6.85 -19.23 6.85
CA ASN A 30 -6.43 -20.41 7.62
C ASN A 30 -5.03 -20.83 7.19
N THR A 31 -4.02 -20.57 8.03
CA THR A 31 -2.63 -20.88 7.75
C THR A 31 -2.07 -22.03 8.60
N GLN A 32 -2.93 -22.89 9.15
CA GLN A 32 -2.49 -24.04 9.97
C GLN A 32 -1.58 -25.02 9.20
N ASN A 33 -1.72 -25.06 7.88
CA ASN A 33 -0.88 -25.85 6.99
C ASN A 33 0.49 -25.19 6.69
N GLY A 34 0.74 -23.98 7.19
CA GLY A 34 1.96 -23.21 6.94
C GLY A 34 1.91 -22.30 5.71
N TYR A 35 0.74 -22.11 5.08
CA TYR A 35 0.59 -21.34 3.85
C TYR A 35 -0.66 -20.46 3.83
N CYS A 36 -0.62 -19.39 3.05
CA CYS A 36 -1.80 -18.69 2.53
C CYS A 36 -2.09 -19.23 1.13
N GLU A 37 -3.33 -19.64 0.87
CA GLU A 37 -3.74 -20.20 -0.42
C GLU A 37 -4.94 -19.44 -0.98
N GLY A 38 -4.84 -19.02 -2.24
CA GLY A 38 -5.89 -18.30 -2.95
C GLY A 38 -5.74 -18.43 -4.46
N SER A 39 -6.84 -18.29 -5.20
CA SER A 39 -6.82 -18.40 -6.67
C SER A 39 -6.06 -17.27 -7.35
N VAL A 40 -6.01 -16.08 -6.73
CA VAL A 40 -5.38 -14.88 -7.30
C VAL A 40 -3.87 -14.87 -7.10
N PHE A 41 -3.40 -15.20 -5.89
CA PHE A 41 -1.99 -15.11 -5.49
C PHE A 41 -1.30 -16.47 -5.33
N GLY A 42 -2.01 -17.56 -5.62
CA GLY A 42 -1.49 -18.92 -5.50
C GLY A 42 -1.26 -19.33 -4.04
N ARG A 43 -0.16 -20.03 -3.82
CA ARG A 43 0.24 -20.55 -2.50
C ARG A 43 1.50 -19.82 -2.04
N ILE A 44 1.43 -19.18 -0.87
CA ILE A 44 2.52 -18.40 -0.28
C ILE A 44 2.84 -18.98 1.10
N PRO A 45 4.10 -19.34 1.41
CA PRO A 45 4.46 -19.77 2.76
C PRO A 45 4.23 -18.65 3.80
N VAL A 46 3.87 -19.02 5.02
CA VAL A 46 3.78 -18.05 6.13
C VAL A 46 5.15 -17.42 6.39
N GLY A 47 5.19 -16.09 6.45
CA GLY A 47 6.41 -15.29 6.61
C GLY A 47 6.99 -14.79 5.28
N GLU A 48 6.49 -15.28 4.14
CA GLU A 48 6.98 -14.93 2.82
C GLU A 48 6.08 -13.91 2.10
N VAL A 49 6.64 -13.36 1.02
CA VAL A 49 5.97 -12.43 0.12
C VAL A 49 5.86 -13.01 -1.30
N SER A 50 4.84 -12.60 -2.03
CA SER A 50 4.68 -12.88 -3.46
C SER A 50 4.31 -11.60 -4.20
N TYR A 51 4.68 -11.52 -5.47
CA TYR A 51 4.46 -10.34 -6.30
C TYR A 51 3.62 -10.70 -7.52
N ASP A 52 2.59 -9.88 -7.76
CA ASP A 52 1.86 -9.84 -9.02
C ASP A 52 2.28 -8.58 -9.76
N ASP A 53 3.26 -8.70 -10.65
CA ASP A 53 3.79 -7.59 -11.44
C ASP A 53 2.82 -7.13 -12.53
N THR A 54 1.80 -7.95 -12.85
CA THR A 54 0.77 -7.58 -13.82
C THR A 54 -0.16 -6.53 -13.22
N ASN A 55 -0.63 -6.77 -11.99
CA ASN A 55 -1.49 -5.86 -11.23
C ASN A 55 -0.71 -4.91 -10.30
N CYS A 56 0.61 -5.07 -10.22
CA CYS A 56 1.51 -4.34 -9.33
C CYS A 56 1.09 -4.46 -7.84
N ILE A 57 0.89 -5.69 -7.39
CA ILE A 57 0.49 -6.01 -6.01
C ILE A 57 1.58 -6.84 -5.33
N LYS A 58 1.93 -6.47 -4.10
CA LYS A 58 2.71 -7.30 -3.18
C LYS A 58 1.79 -7.97 -2.17
N TYR A 59 1.78 -9.29 -2.16
CA TYR A 59 1.07 -10.09 -1.17
C TYR A 59 2.05 -10.50 -0.05
N THR A 60 1.62 -10.38 1.20
CA THR A 60 2.37 -10.83 2.38
C THR A 60 1.53 -11.85 3.15
N CYS A 61 2.09 -13.05 3.34
CA CYS A 61 1.44 -14.10 4.13
C CYS A 61 1.93 -14.07 5.57
N SER A 62 1.02 -13.79 6.49
CA SER A 62 1.26 -13.76 7.93
C SER A 62 0.46 -14.86 8.62
N PRO A 63 0.79 -15.24 9.87
CA PRO A 63 -0.04 -16.16 10.61
C PRO A 63 -1.50 -15.67 10.66
N TRP A 64 -2.43 -16.52 10.21
CA TRP A 64 -3.88 -16.28 10.19
C TRP A 64 -4.38 -15.19 9.24
N GLN A 65 -3.54 -14.67 8.34
CA GLN A 65 -3.85 -13.49 7.55
C GLN A 65 -3.07 -13.46 6.23
N ILE A 66 -3.72 -12.97 5.17
CA ILE A 66 -3.04 -12.44 3.98
C ILE A 66 -3.29 -10.93 3.90
N SER A 67 -2.26 -10.17 3.55
CA SER A 67 -2.41 -8.76 3.19
C SER A 67 -1.84 -8.49 1.80
N GLY A 68 -2.39 -7.49 1.12
CA GLY A 68 -1.85 -7.00 -0.14
C GLY A 68 -1.65 -5.50 -0.14
N GLU A 69 -0.59 -5.07 -0.82
CA GLU A 69 -0.20 -3.68 -1.01
C GLU A 69 -0.13 -3.41 -2.51
N GLY A 70 -0.84 -2.40 -2.98
CA GLY A 70 -0.87 -1.95 -4.36
C GLY A 70 -0.66 -0.45 -4.46
N CYS A 71 -0.52 0.02 -5.70
CA CYS A 71 -0.31 1.43 -5.98
C CYS A 71 -1.52 2.29 -5.61
N SER A 72 -1.29 3.57 -5.43
CA SER A 72 -2.37 4.55 -5.37
C SER A 72 -2.94 4.88 -6.73
N ASP A 73 -4.22 5.22 -6.71
CA ASP A 73 -4.86 5.93 -7.81
C ASP A 73 -4.33 7.36 -7.85
N ILE A 74 -3.59 7.70 -8.90
CA ILE A 74 -3.07 9.04 -9.13
C ILE A 74 -3.82 9.62 -10.32
N GLN A 75 -4.50 10.75 -10.12
CA GLN A 75 -5.14 11.50 -11.20
C GLN A 75 -4.14 12.53 -11.76
N PRO A 76 -3.73 12.44 -13.04
CA PRO A 76 -2.84 13.43 -13.64
C PRO A 76 -3.59 14.76 -13.87
N SER A 77 -2.92 15.88 -13.62
CA SER A 77 -3.35 17.21 -14.09
C SER A 77 -3.00 17.39 -15.58
N GLU A 78 -3.54 18.43 -16.23
CA GLU A 78 -3.41 18.62 -17.69
C GLU A 78 -1.96 18.69 -18.21
N SER A 79 -0.99 19.06 -17.36
CA SER A 79 0.44 19.16 -17.71
C SER A 79 1.30 18.00 -17.21
N CYS A 80 0.69 16.95 -16.66
CA CYS A 80 1.39 15.79 -16.13
C CYS A 80 0.97 14.51 -16.85
N GLN A 81 1.92 13.63 -17.09
CA GLN A 81 1.67 12.31 -17.68
C GLN A 81 1.92 11.22 -16.64
N LEU A 82 1.07 10.20 -16.62
CA LEU A 82 1.32 8.98 -15.86
C LEU A 82 2.26 8.08 -16.64
N ILE A 83 3.43 7.81 -16.09
CA ILE A 83 4.41 6.89 -16.64
C ILE A 83 4.37 5.61 -15.81
N LYS A 84 4.04 4.49 -16.46
CA LYS A 84 4.02 3.17 -15.81
C LYS A 84 5.45 2.74 -15.43
N GLY A 85 5.61 2.26 -14.19
CA GLY A 85 6.85 1.64 -13.72
C GLY A 85 7.00 0.19 -14.18
N PHE A 86 8.13 -0.44 -13.82
CA PHE A 86 8.42 -1.85 -14.14
C PHE A 86 9.06 -2.57 -12.95
N GLY A 87 8.84 -3.88 -12.86
CA GLY A 87 9.36 -4.73 -11.78
C GLY A 87 8.33 -5.06 -10.71
N HIS A 88 8.81 -5.30 -9.49
CA HIS A 88 7.98 -5.62 -8.34
C HIS A 88 7.44 -4.36 -7.66
N PHE A 89 6.31 -4.47 -6.96
CA PHE A 89 5.85 -3.37 -6.12
C PHE A 89 6.92 -2.99 -5.08
N PRO A 90 7.22 -1.68 -4.88
CA PRO A 90 6.52 -0.50 -5.42
C PRO A 90 7.08 0.05 -6.75
N ASP A 91 8.08 -0.58 -7.36
CA ASP A 91 8.76 -0.07 -8.57
C ASP A 91 7.87 -0.08 -9.82
N CYS A 92 6.90 -1.00 -9.90
CA CYS A 92 5.90 -1.03 -10.98
C CYS A 92 4.84 0.07 -10.87
N CYS A 93 4.80 0.84 -9.78
CA CYS A 93 3.78 1.87 -9.60
C CYS A 93 3.97 3.04 -10.57
N PRO A 94 2.85 3.61 -11.08
CA PRO A 94 2.91 4.73 -11.99
C PRO A 94 3.44 5.97 -11.28
N LYS A 95 4.22 6.78 -12.01
CA LYS A 95 4.79 8.05 -11.53
C LYS A 95 4.27 9.18 -12.40
N LEU A 96 4.06 10.36 -11.80
CA LEU A 96 3.74 11.56 -12.55
C LEU A 96 5.02 12.19 -13.10
N LEU A 97 5.04 12.40 -14.41
CA LEU A 97 6.02 13.24 -15.08
C LEU A 97 5.32 14.53 -15.51
N CYS A 98 5.64 15.62 -14.81
CA CYS A 98 5.15 16.96 -15.14
C CYS A 98 6.28 17.73 -15.83
N THR A 99 5.97 18.37 -16.95
CA THR A 99 6.91 19.23 -17.70
C THR A 99 6.62 20.69 -17.48
#